data_AF-A0A7C2AVY3-F1
#
_entry.id   AF-A0A7C2AVY3-F1
#
_cell.length_a   1.000
_cell.length_b   1.000
_cell.length_c   1.000
_cell.angle_alpha   90.00
_cell.angle_beta   90.00
_cell.angle_gamma   90.00
#
_symmetry.space_group_name_H-M   'P 1'
#
loop_
_entity.id
_entity.type
_entity.pdbx_description
1 polymer ?
#
loop_
_entity_poly.entity_id
_entity_poly.type
_entity_poly.pdbx_seq_one_letter_code
_entity_poly.pdbx_strand_id
1 'polypeptide(L)' 'RAEGTWAGGVHFEMTGQDVTECVGGAEAVTEASLSSRYHTHCDPRLNAKQALELAFLLSGMLKENRASGGAD' A
#
# COMPACT_ATOMS: atom_id res chain seq x y z
N ARG A 1 -1.68 -9.57 -16.06
CA ARG A 1 -1.38 -11.03 -16.05
C ARG A 1 -2.32 -11.77 -16.98
N ALA A 2 -3.62 -11.88 -16.68
CA ALA A 2 -4.60 -12.53 -17.56
C ALA A 2 -4.74 -11.83 -18.93
N GLU A 3 -4.84 -10.50 -18.94
CA GLU A 3 -4.96 -9.69 -20.16
C GLU A 3 -3.63 -9.50 -20.92
N GLY A 4 -2.52 -10.13 -20.49
CA GLY A 4 -1.22 -9.99 -21.16
C GLY A 4 -0.59 -8.57 -21.16
N THR A 5 -1.18 -7.59 -20.47
CA THR A 5 -0.70 -6.19 -20.45
C THR A 5 0.26 -5.89 -19.29
N TRP A 6 0.97 -4.76 -19.42
CA TRP A 6 1.94 -4.27 -18.44
C TRP A 6 1.30 -3.40 -17.36
N ALA A 7 1.54 -3.73 -16.08
CA ALA A 7 1.14 -2.90 -14.95
C ALA A 7 2.10 -1.70 -14.80
N GLY A 8 1.77 -0.58 -15.45
CA GLY A 8 2.67 0.57 -15.63
C GLY A 8 3.01 1.38 -14.39
N GLY A 9 2.22 1.27 -13.32
CA GLY A 9 2.48 2.00 -12.09
C GLY A 9 1.29 2.00 -11.14
N VAL A 10 1.50 2.61 -9.97
CA VAL A 10 0.52 2.79 -8.91
C VAL A 10 0.62 4.21 -8.35
N HIS A 11 -0.48 4.75 -7.85
CA HIS A 11 -0.54 6.06 -7.21
C HIS A 11 -1.26 5.91 -5.87
N PHE A 12 -0.65 6.41 -4.80
CA PHE A 12 -1.19 6.31 -3.43
C PHE A 12 -1.13 7.66 -2.72
N GLU A 13 -2.10 7.92 -1.86
CA GLU A 13 -2.02 9.00 -0.88
C GLU A 13 -1.31 8.48 0.38
N MET A 14 -0.24 9.14 0.78
CA MET A 14 0.58 8.71 1.93
C MET A 14 1.16 9.89 2.68
N THR A 15 1.55 9.64 3.92
CA THR A 15 2.29 10.57 4.77
C THR A 15 3.39 9.85 5.54
N GLY A 16 4.52 10.52 5.76
CA GLY A 16 5.59 10.02 6.63
C GLY A 16 5.25 10.13 8.12
N GLN A 17 4.09 10.70 8.46
CA GLN A 17 3.62 10.85 9.83
C GLN A 17 3.01 9.54 10.35
N ASP A 18 3.11 9.34 11.65
CA ASP A 18 2.45 8.26 12.38
C ASP A 18 0.96 8.62 12.58
N VAL A 19 0.14 8.29 11.58
CA VAL A 19 -1.31 8.55 11.54
C VAL A 19 -2.12 7.26 11.57
N THR A 20 -3.35 7.37 12.02
CA THR A 20 -4.34 6.27 12.07
C THR A 20 -5.49 6.61 11.11
N GLU A 21 -5.18 6.73 9.82
CA GLU A 21 -6.14 7.14 8.80
C GLU A 21 -6.70 5.93 8.01
N CYS A 22 -5.85 4.95 7.67
CA CYS A 22 -6.26 3.69 7.04
C CYS A 22 -6.24 2.52 8.04
N VAL A 23 -7.26 1.65 8.01
CA VAL A 23 -7.33 0.43 8.85
C VAL A 23 -6.41 -0.68 8.34
N GLY A 24 -6.00 -1.60 9.23
CA GLY A 24 -5.16 -2.74 8.92
C GLY A 24 -3.66 -2.41 8.89
N GLY A 25 -2.93 -3.07 7.98
CA GLY A 25 -1.47 -3.08 7.94
C GLY A 25 -0.84 -3.84 9.11
N ALA A 26 0.49 -3.90 9.12
CA ALA A 26 1.26 -4.62 10.14
C ALA A 26 1.02 -4.14 11.58
N GLU A 27 0.56 -2.90 11.77
CA GLU A 27 0.23 -2.34 13.08
C GLU A 27 -1.20 -2.62 13.53
N ALA A 28 -2.01 -3.28 12.70
CA ALA A 28 -3.41 -3.59 12.97
C ALA A 28 -4.22 -2.35 13.40
N VAL A 29 -4.15 -1.26 12.63
CA VAL A 29 -4.98 -0.07 12.85
C VAL A 29 -6.45 -0.50 12.81
N THR A 30 -7.17 -0.32 13.91
CA THR A 30 -8.59 -0.68 14.03
C THR A 30 -9.47 0.54 13.77
N GLU A 31 -10.74 0.33 13.43
CA GLU A 31 -11.72 1.43 13.31
C GLU A 31 -11.78 2.28 14.58
N ALA A 32 -11.72 1.64 15.75
CA ALA A 32 -11.71 2.33 17.05
C ALA A 32 -10.47 3.23 17.25
N SER A 33 -9.35 2.89 16.60
CA SER A 33 -8.11 3.67 16.70
C SER A 33 -8.05 4.87 15.76
N LEU A 34 -8.98 4.99 14.80
CA LEU A 34 -8.95 6.05 13.79
C LEU A 34 -8.98 7.44 14.42
N SER A 35 -9.82 7.65 15.45
CA SER A 35 -9.97 8.94 16.13
C SER A 35 -8.71 9.42 16.87
N SER A 36 -7.69 8.57 17.04
CA SER A 36 -6.48 8.94 17.76
C SER A 36 -5.64 9.98 17.00
N ARG A 37 -5.50 9.81 15.68
CA ARG A 37 -4.55 10.57 14.84
C ARG A 37 -5.06 10.73 13.40
N TYR A 38 -6.36 10.96 13.24
CA TYR A 38 -6.95 11.34 11.95
C TYR A 38 -6.74 12.85 11.74
N HIS A 39 -5.78 13.23 10.88
CA HIS A 39 -5.32 14.62 10.78
C HIS A 39 -5.69 15.33 9.48
N THR A 40 -6.44 14.66 8.60
CA THR A 40 -6.89 15.21 7.32
C THR A 40 -8.41 15.34 7.29
N HIS A 41 -8.90 16.35 6.56
CA HIS A 41 -10.32 16.45 6.19
C HIS A 41 -10.56 15.90 4.77
N CYS A 42 -9.50 15.49 4.07
CA CYS A 42 -9.54 14.79 2.79
C CYS A 42 -9.62 13.26 3.02
N ASP A 43 -9.34 12.49 1.96
CA ASP A 43 -9.27 11.03 2.03
C ASP A 43 -8.17 10.54 3.00
N PRO A 44 -8.37 9.39 3.65
CA PRO A 44 -7.40 8.82 4.58
C PRO A 44 -6.14 8.34 3.87
N ARG A 45 -4.97 8.70 4.39
CA ARG A 45 -3.66 8.41 3.80
C ARG A 45 -3.01 7.19 4.46
N LEU A 46 -2.16 6.49 3.71
CA LEU A 46 -1.27 5.48 4.27
C LEU A 46 -0.27 6.13 5.23
N ASN A 47 -0.10 5.55 6.41
CA ASN A 47 1.01 5.92 7.29
C ASN A 47 2.35 5.34 6.77
N ALA A 48 3.47 5.77 7.35
CA ALA A 48 4.80 5.37 6.91
C ALA A 48 5.02 3.85 6.89
N LYS A 49 4.47 3.12 7.87
CA LYS A 49 4.63 1.66 7.98
C LYS A 49 3.78 0.92 6.96
N GLN A 50 2.53 1.35 6.77
CA GLN A 50 1.64 0.82 5.73
C GLN A 50 2.21 1.05 4.32
N ALA A 51 2.77 2.24 4.06
CA ALA A 51 3.40 2.55 2.78
C ALA A 51 4.63 1.66 2.50
N LEU A 52 5.47 1.42 3.52
CA LEU A 52 6.63 0.54 3.38
C LEU A 52 6.24 -0.92 3.19
N GLU A 53 5.25 -1.40 3.93
CA GLU A 53 4.69 -2.74 3.76
C GLU A 53 4.17 -2.96 2.33
N LEU A 54 3.37 -2.01 1.82
CA LEU A 54 2.86 -2.04 0.46
C LEU A 54 3.98 -2.05 -0.59
N ALA A 55 5.05 -1.28 -0.37
CA ALA A 55 6.21 -1.28 -1.25
C ALA A 55 6.90 -2.66 -1.32
N PHE A 56 7.02 -3.37 -0.20
CA PHE A 56 7.56 -4.74 -0.18
C PHE A 56 6.63 -5.74 -0.86
N LEU A 57 5.32 -5.66 -0.65
CA LEU A 57 4.33 -6.51 -1.32
C LEU A 57 4.37 -6.30 -2.85
N LEU A 58 4.38 -5.05 -3.31
CA LEU A 58 4.51 -4.70 -4.73
C LEU A 58 5.83 -5.21 -5.32
N SER A 59 6.94 -5.07 -4.60
CA SER A 59 8.24 -5.61 -5.01
C SER A 59 8.20 -7.12 -5.22
N GLY A 60 7.54 -7.85 -4.30
CA GLY A 60 7.30 -9.29 -4.42
C GLY A 60 6.49 -9.64 -5.68
N MET A 61 5.33 -9.00 -5.86
CA MET A 61 4.48 -9.23 -7.03
C MET A 61 5.18 -8.92 -8.35
N LEU A 62 5.99 -7.85 -8.42
CA LEU A 62 6.77 -7.50 -9.61
C LEU A 62 7.90 -8.50 -9.89
N LYS A 63 8.54 -9.06 -8.85
CA LYS A 63 9.55 -10.13 -9.00
C LYS A 63 8.91 -11.39 -9.56
N GLU A 64 7.78 -11.82 -9.00
CA GLU A 64 7.03 -12.97 -9.50
C GLU A 64 6.57 -12.77 -10.94
N ASN A 65 6.05 -11.59 -11.28
CA ASN A 65 5.66 -11.26 -12.65
C ASN A 65 6.83 -11.38 -13.64
N ARG A 66 8.02 -10.86 -13.28
CA ARG A 66 9.22 -10.98 -14.13
C ARG A 66 9.69 -12.43 -14.26
N ALA A 67 9.63 -13.22 -13.20
CA ALA A 67 9.98 -14.63 -13.24
C ALA A 67 9.01 -15.44 -14.11
N SER A 68 7.71 -15.14 -14.05
CA SER A 68 6.69 -15.80 -14.87
C SER A 68 6.64 -15.30 -16.33
N GLY A 69 7.22 -14.14 -16.62
CA GLY A 69 7.22 -13.50 -17.95
C GLY A 69 8.53 -13.65 -18.74
N GLY A 70 9.45 -14.51 -18.28
CA GLY A 70 10.73 -14.84 -18.96
C GLY A 70 10.73 -16.21 -19.65
N ALA A 71 9.56 -16.78 -19.91
CA ALA A 71 9.37 -18.07 -20.58
C ALA A 71 8.56 -17.94 -21.88
N ASP A 72 8.69 -16.81 -22.57
CA ASP A 72 8.41 -16.65 -24.00
C ASP A 72 9.72 -16.34 -24.74
#